data_AF-A0A7X5V6I8-F1
#
_entry.id   AF-A0A7X5V6I8-F1
#
_cell.length_a   1.000
_cell.length_b   1.000
_cell.length_c   1.000
_cell.angle_alpha   90.00
_cell.angle_beta   90.00
_cell.angle_gamma   90.00
#
_symmetry.space_group_name_H-M   'P 1'
#
loop_
_entity.id
_entity.type
_entity.pdbx_description
1 polymer ?
#
loop_
_entity_poly.entity_id
_entity_poly.type
_entity_poly.pdbx_seq_one_letter_code
_entity_poly.pdbx_strand_id
1 'polypeptide(L)' 'MEHSTGTTPRSTHAERQARADWLITELGRLADHAEDPQDEARYRRTADSLVRLATALRS' A
#
# COMPACT_ATOMS: atom_id res chain seq x y z
N MET A 1 -19.96 10.86 -27.13
CA MET A 1 -19.68 10.15 -25.86
C MET A 1 -18.57 10.91 -25.18
N GLU A 2 -18.92 11.82 -24.28
CA GLU A 2 -17.97 12.73 -23.65
C GLU A 2 -17.32 12.01 -22.47
N HIS A 3 -16.00 11.85 -22.51
CA HIS A 3 -15.22 11.33 -21.42
C HIS A 3 -15.23 12.37 -20.30
N SER A 4 -16.17 12.23 -19.36
CA SER A 4 -16.09 12.91 -18.07
C SER A 4 -14.77 12.51 -17.42
N THR A 5 -13.77 13.38 -17.52
CA THR A 5 -12.59 13.38 -16.66
C THR A 5 -13.07 13.78 -15.27
N GLY A 6 -13.76 12.84 -14.61
CA GLY A 6 -14.18 13.01 -13.23
C GLY A 6 -12.93 13.27 -12.40
N THR A 7 -12.77 14.52 -11.95
CA THR A 7 -11.83 14.90 -10.91
C THR A 7 -12.05 13.94 -9.76
N THR A 8 -11.14 12.97 -9.60
CA THR A 8 -11.21 12.03 -8.49
C THR A 8 -11.06 12.87 -7.23
N PRO A 9 -12.01 12.82 -6.28
CA PRO A 9 -11.89 13.58 -5.06
C PRO A 9 -10.56 13.22 -4.41
N ARG A 10 -9.75 14.25 -4.15
CA ARG A 10 -8.41 14.11 -3.59
C ARG A 10 -8.57 13.43 -2.23
N SER A 11 -8.10 12.19 -2.11
CA SER A 11 -8.30 11.39 -0.90
C SER A 11 -7.79 12.15 0.32
N THR A 12 -8.45 12.02 1.46
CA THR A 12 -8.01 12.66 2.69
C THR A 12 -6.72 12.02 3.20
N HIS A 13 -6.01 12.69 4.09
CA HIS A 13 -4.83 12.11 4.74
C HIS A 13 -5.21 10.82 5.49
N ALA A 14 -6.35 10.81 6.19
CA ALA A 14 -6.86 9.65 6.91
C ALA A 14 -7.14 8.47 5.98
N GLU A 15 -7.74 8.71 4.81
CA GLU A 15 -7.99 7.65 3.81
C GLU A 15 -6.69 7.09 3.23
N ARG A 16 -5.71 7.94 2.95
CA ARG A 16 -4.39 7.48 2.48
C ARG A 16 -3.70 6.61 3.54
N GLN A 17 -3.77 7.02 4.80
CA GLN A 17 -3.20 6.25 5.90
C GLN A 17 -3.90 4.89 6.04
N ALA A 18 -5.24 4.86 6.07
CA ALA A 18 -6.00 3.62 6.16
C ALA A 18 -5.71 2.65 5.00
N ARG A 19 -5.55 3.18 3.78
CA ARG A 19 -5.14 2.37 2.62
C ARG A 19 -3.73 1.83 2.76
N ALA A 20 -2.78 2.62 3.27
CA ALA A 20 -1.42 2.16 3.50
C ALA A 20 -1.38 1.05 4.55
N ASP A 21 -2.08 1.23 5.67
CA ASP A 21 -2.14 0.24 6.76
C ASP A 21 -2.77 -1.08 6.27
N TRP A 22 -3.84 -1.00 5.48
CA TRP A 22 -4.45 -2.18 4.84
C TRP A 22 -3.47 -2.88 3.90
N LEU A 23 -2.77 -2.14 3.04
CA LEU A 23 -1.85 -2.72 2.06
C LEU A 23 -0.63 -3.38 2.72
N ILE A 24 -0.10 -2.77 3.79
CA ILE A 24 0.98 -3.35 4.60
C ILE A 24 0.55 -4.68 5.20
N THR A 25 -0.68 -4.75 5.73
CA THR A 25 -1.24 -5.97 6.31
C THR A 25 -1.38 -7.07 5.25
N GLU A 26 -1.91 -6.74 4.07
CA GLU A 26 -2.10 -7.71 3.00
C GLU A 26 -0.77 -8.23 2.45
N LEU A 27 0.25 -7.37 2.32
CA LEU A 27 1.58 -7.80 1.92
C LEU A 27 2.23 -8.75 2.95
N GLY A 28 1.98 -8.53 4.25
CA GLY A 28 2.39 -9.46 5.30
C GLY A 28 1.74 -10.83 5.11
N ARG A 29 0.42 -10.86 4.90
CA ARG A 29 -0.33 -12.10 4.63
C ARG A 29 0.16 -12.82 3.38
N LEU A 30 0.44 -12.09 2.30
CA LEU A 30 0.99 -12.68 1.07
C LEU A 30 2.39 -13.25 1.29
N ALA A 31 3.23 -12.59 2.10
CA ALA A 31 4.53 -13.11 2.46
C ALA A 31 4.43 -14.42 3.26
N ASP A 32 3.49 -14.50 4.21
CA ASP A 32 3.31 -15.70 5.04
C ASP A 32 2.70 -16.89 4.27
N HIS A 33 2.11 -16.64 3.10
CA HIS A 33 1.57 -17.67 2.21
C HIS A 33 2.41 -17.89 0.95
N ALA A 34 3.53 -17.18 0.79
CA ALA A 34 4.39 -17.35 -0.37
C ALA A 34 5.16 -18.67 -0.26
N GLU A 35 5.06 -19.50 -1.30
CA GLU A 35 5.82 -20.75 -1.40
C GLU A 35 7.26 -20.51 -1.89
N ASP A 36 7.48 -19.45 -2.68
CA ASP A 36 8.79 -19.02 -3.15
C ASP A 36 9.44 -18.05 -2.13
N PRO A 37 10.63 -18.37 -1.58
CA PRO A 37 11.33 -17.47 -0.66
C PRO A 37 11.70 -16.11 -1.29
N GLN A 38 11.83 -16.02 -2.62
CA GLN A 38 12.04 -14.74 -3.31
C GLN A 38 10.79 -13.87 -3.24
N ASP A 39 9.61 -14.46 -3.41
CA ASP A 39 8.34 -13.72 -3.31
C ASP A 39 8.06 -13.29 -1.88
N GLU A 40 8.31 -14.15 -0.88
CA GLU A 40 8.25 -13.79 0.54
C GLU A 40 9.11 -12.55 0.83
N ALA A 41 10.38 -12.58 0.41
CA ALA A 41 11.30 -11.47 0.59
C ALA A 41 10.85 -10.19 -0.14
N ARG A 42 10.31 -10.33 -1.35
CA ARG A 42 9.78 -9.22 -2.14
C ARG A 42 8.59 -8.55 -1.46
N TYR A 43 7.62 -9.34 -0.98
CA TYR A 43 6.45 -8.81 -0.27
C TYR A 43 6.85 -8.09 1.02
N ARG A 44 7.75 -8.67 1.83
CA ARG A 44 8.27 -8.04 3.04
C ARG A 44 9.00 -6.73 2.77
N ARG A 45 9.88 -6.69 1.77
CA ARG A 45 10.59 -5.46 1.38
C ARG A 45 9.63 -4.37 0.89
N THR A 46 8.59 -4.77 0.16
CA THR A 46 7.57 -3.84 -0.32
C THR A 46 6.76 -3.26 0.85
N ALA A 47 6.37 -4.09 1.81
CA ALA A 47 5.69 -3.65 3.04
C ALA A 47 6.56 -2.66 3.83
N ASP A 48 7.84 -2.95 4.04
CA ASP A 48 8.77 -2.04 4.74
C ASP A 48 8.90 -0.68 4.03
N SER A 49 8.96 -0.70 2.70
CA SER A 49 9.04 0.53 1.89
C SER A 49 7.77 1.38 2.04
N LEU A 50 6.60 0.75 2.11
CA LEU A 50 5.32 1.44 2.34
C LEU A 50 5.20 2.00 3.75
N VAL A 51 5.68 1.29 4.77
CA VAL A 51 5.76 1.81 6.15
C VAL A 51 6.58 3.09 6.16
N ARG A 52 7.80 3.06 5.60
CA ARG A 52 8.69 4.24 5.56
C ARG A 52 8.04 5.42 4.82
N LEU A 53 7.38 5.16 3.69
CA LEU A 53 6.67 6.18 2.93
C LEU A 53 5.52 6.78 3.75
N ALA A 54 4.68 5.96 4.36
CA ALA A 54 3.56 6.42 5.17
C ALA A 54 4.02 7.23 6.38
N THR A 55 5.12 6.82 7.04
CA THR A 55 5.75 7.59 8.12
C THR A 55 6.28 8.94 7.63
N ALA A 56 6.95 8.99 6.48
CA ALA A 56 7.45 10.24 5.91
C ALA A 56 6.34 11.21 5.54
N LEU A 57 5.19 10.72 5.08
CA LEU A 57 4.02 11.54 4.70
C LEU A 57 3.18 12.03 5.89
N ARG A 58 3.38 11.45 7.08
CA ARG A 58 2.72 11.85 8.33
C ARG A 58 3.43 13.02 9.03
N SER A 59 4.71 13.21 8.73
CA SER A 59 5.60 14.23 9.32
C SER A 59 5.36 15.60 8.68
#